data_AF-A0A3B9PIC0-F1
#
_entry.id   AF-A0A3B9PIC0-F1
#
_cell.length_a   1.000
_cell.length_b   1.000
_cell.length_c   1.000
_cell.angle_alpha   90.00
_cell.angle_beta   90.00
_cell.angle_gamma   90.00
#
_symmetry.space_group_name_H-M   'P 1'
#
loop_
_entity.id
_entity.type
_entity.pdbx_description
1 polymer ?
#
loop_
_entity_poly.entity_id
_entity_poly.type
_entity_poly.pdbx_seq_one_letter_code
_entity_poly.pdbx_strand_id
1 'polypeptide(L)'
;MMRRETAYKLAGRHHDRPLPGADIHKQREIRFKPLPPGQVAHAWKALQLLKGLQIERGADPLTIIVRYSVLDYSLEALEEALRDAGFALENSLYVKLVRAIVYFSEETQRHNLLSPERLIKQSNEVYVQAWDHQMHGDHDDTPPDLREYK
;
A
#
# COMPACT_ATOMS: atom_id res chain seq x y z
N MET A 1 19.46 -25.63 -18.48
CA MET A 1 18.19 -25.22 -17.87
C MET A 1 18.19 -23.70 -17.78
N MET A 2 17.61 -23.02 -18.79
CA MET A 2 17.61 -21.55 -18.86
C MET A 2 16.73 -21.00 -17.73
N ARG A 3 17.33 -20.36 -16.72
CA ARG A 3 16.59 -19.51 -15.79
C ARG A 3 16.00 -18.39 -16.65
N ARG A 4 14.68 -18.36 -16.76
CA ARG A 4 13.96 -17.23 -17.33
C ARG A 4 14.22 -16.04 -16.42
N GLU A 5 15.29 -15.31 -16.69
CA GLU A 5 15.46 -13.97 -16.16
C GLU A 5 14.28 -13.17 -16.69
N THR A 6 13.39 -12.78 -15.79
CA THR A 6 12.24 -11.96 -16.14
C THR A 6 12.76 -10.68 -16.79
N ALA A 7 12.12 -10.26 -17.89
CA ALA A 7 12.45 -9.07 -18.68
C ALA A 7 12.55 -7.76 -17.85
N TYR A 8 12.15 -7.80 -16.58
CA TYR A 8 12.32 -6.78 -15.56
C TYR A 8 13.75 -6.29 -15.37
N LYS A 9 14.78 -7.15 -15.45
CA LYS A 9 16.17 -6.72 -15.22
C LYS A 9 16.74 -5.83 -16.34
N LEU A 10 16.18 -5.89 -17.55
CA LEU A 10 16.67 -5.08 -18.69
C LEU A 10 16.14 -3.64 -18.68
N ALA A 11 15.08 -3.34 -17.93
CA ALA A 11 14.40 -2.03 -18.00
C ALA A 11 15.03 -0.94 -17.11
N GLY A 12 16.12 -1.20 -16.38
CA GLY A 12 16.96 -0.18 -15.73
C GLY A 12 16.24 0.79 -14.78
N ARG A 13 15.06 0.46 -14.25
CA ARG A 13 14.32 1.38 -13.35
C ARG A 13 14.70 1.13 -11.90
N HIS A 14 15.26 2.15 -11.26
CA HIS A 14 15.41 2.22 -9.81
C HIS A 14 14.02 2.14 -9.15
N HIS A 15 13.87 1.22 -8.20
CA HIS A 15 12.66 1.00 -7.39
C HIS A 15 12.41 2.10 -6.34
N ASP A 16 13.17 3.19 -6.36
CA ASP A 16 13.21 4.19 -5.29
C ASP A 16 12.23 5.36 -5.48
N ARG A 17 11.25 5.27 -6.39
CA ARG A 17 10.29 6.36 -6.57
C ARG A 17 9.05 6.13 -5.70
N PRO A 18 8.92 6.78 -4.53
CA PRO A 18 7.68 6.73 -3.78
C PRO A 18 6.55 7.31 -4.64
N LEU A 19 5.45 6.58 -4.75
CA LEU A 19 4.25 7.03 -5.44
C LEU A 19 3.75 8.32 -4.77
N PRO A 20 3.65 9.46 -5.49
CA PRO A 20 3.12 10.69 -4.93
C PRO A 20 1.69 10.47 -4.43
N GLY A 21 1.45 10.68 -3.12
CA GLY A 21 0.11 10.60 -2.51
C GLY A 21 -0.21 9.32 -1.73
N ALA A 22 0.67 8.32 -1.71
CA ALA A 22 0.50 7.16 -0.83
C ALA A 22 1.03 7.50 0.57
N ASP A 23 0.30 8.32 1.35
CA ASP A 23 0.67 8.64 2.72
C ASP A 23 1.00 7.37 3.52
N ILE A 24 2.29 7.09 3.70
CA ILE A 24 2.78 5.85 4.31
C ILE A 24 2.77 5.92 5.84
N HIS A 25 2.69 7.13 6.41
CA HIS A 25 2.73 7.32 7.85
C HIS A 25 1.31 7.32 8.40
N LYS A 26 1.02 6.36 9.27
CA LYS A 26 -0.30 6.20 9.88
C LYS A 26 -0.26 6.67 11.32
N GLN A 27 -1.31 7.38 11.72
CA GLN A 27 -1.63 7.63 13.13
C GLN A 27 -2.90 6.87 13.47
N ARG A 28 -2.84 6.02 14.50
CA ARG A 28 -3.97 5.21 14.98
C ARG A 28 -4.10 5.29 16.48
N GLU A 29 -5.29 4.99 16.96
CA GLU A 29 -5.59 4.91 18.39
C GLU A 29 -5.88 3.46 18.76
N ILE A 30 -5.16 2.95 19.75
CA ILE A 30 -5.40 1.65 20.36
C ILE A 30 -6.20 1.90 21.64
N ARG A 31 -7.42 1.36 21.69
CA ARG A 31 -8.32 1.47 22.85
C ARG A 31 -8.30 0.19 23.68
N PHE A 32 -8.16 0.35 24.99
CA PHE A 32 -8.15 -0.73 25.97
C PHE A 32 -9.49 -0.80 26.71
N LYS A 33 -9.79 -1.97 27.27
CA LYS A 33 -10.86 -2.12 28.27
C LYS A 33 -10.43 -1.49 29.59
N PRO A 34 -11.36 -1.18 30.51
CA PRO A 34 -11.01 -0.70 31.85
C PRO A 34 -10.32 -1.78 32.71
N LEU A 35 -10.54 -3.06 32.41
CA LEU A 35 -9.93 -4.20 33.10
C LEU A 35 -9.07 -5.03 32.14
N PRO A 36 -7.93 -5.57 32.58
CA PRO A 36 -7.35 -5.45 33.92
C PRO A 36 -6.73 -4.07 34.21
N PRO A 37 -6.66 -3.64 35.49
CA PRO A 37 -6.11 -2.34 35.86
C PRO A 37 -4.62 -2.24 35.52
N GLY A 38 -4.16 -1.04 35.17
CA GLY A 38 -2.76 -0.78 34.82
C GLY A 38 -2.31 -1.33 33.47
N GLN A 39 -3.19 -1.98 32.70
CA GLN A 39 -2.81 -2.59 31.42
C GLN A 39 -2.24 -1.59 30.41
N VAL A 40 -2.79 -0.37 30.37
CA VAL A 40 -2.31 0.70 29.45
C VAL A 40 -0.87 1.07 29.76
N ALA A 41 -0.49 1.14 31.04
CA ALA A 41 0.88 1.45 31.44
C ALA A 41 1.86 0.32 31.09
N HIS A 42 1.42 -0.94 31.17
CA HIS A 42 2.23 -2.09 30.77
C HIS A 42 2.35 -2.18 29.24
N ALA A 43 1.25 -1.97 28.50
CA ALA A 43 1.24 -1.91 27.05
C ALA A 43 2.14 -0.80 26.53
N TRP A 44 2.11 0.38 27.17
CA TRP A 44 3.02 1.48 26.85
C TRP A 44 4.48 1.04 26.91
N LYS A 45 4.90 0.38 28.00
CA LYS A 45 6.27 -0.12 28.16
C LYS A 45 6.64 -1.13 27.07
N ALA A 46 5.72 -2.02 26.71
CA ALA A 46 5.94 -3.01 25.66
C ALA A 46 6.09 -2.35 24.28
N LEU A 47 5.18 -1.44 23.92
CA LEU A 47 5.19 -0.74 22.63
C LEU A 47 6.42 0.17 22.48
N GLN A 48 6.91 0.78 23.57
CA GLN A 48 8.09 1.65 23.53
C GLN A 48 9.38 0.91 23.15
N LEU A 49 9.40 -0.42 23.23
CA LEU A 49 10.53 -1.25 22.79
C LEU A 49 10.57 -1.47 21.27
N LEU A 50 9.48 -1.17 20.56
CA LEU A 50 9.39 -1.37 19.11
C LEU A 50 10.09 -0.23 18.37
N LYS A 51 11.10 -0.57 17.56
CA LYS A 51 11.91 0.40 16.83
C LYS A 51 11.07 1.11 15.75
N GLY A 52 11.07 2.44 15.76
CA GLY A 52 10.37 3.23 14.73
C GLY A 52 8.87 3.42 14.99
N LEU A 53 8.34 2.82 16.06
CA LEU A 53 7.00 3.11 16.55
C LEU A 53 7.04 4.34 17.48
N GLN A 54 6.29 5.39 17.14
CA GLN A 54 6.07 6.52 18.04
C GLN A 54 4.78 6.31 18.81
N ILE A 55 4.77 6.65 20.10
CA ILE A 55 3.60 6.50 20.96
C ILE A 55 3.30 7.80 21.73
N GLU A 56 2.03 8.15 21.83
CA GLU A 56 1.52 9.33 22.53
C GLU A 56 0.31 8.94 23.40
N ARG A 57 0.05 9.70 24.46
CA ARG A 57 -1.17 9.51 25.27
C ARG A 57 -2.38 10.04 24.48
N GLY A 58 -3.44 9.25 24.39
CA GLY A 58 -4.69 9.72 23.80
C GLY A 58 -5.49 10.62 24.75
N ALA A 59 -6.61 11.14 24.26
CA ALA A 59 -7.48 12.00 25.05
C ALA A 59 -8.18 11.25 26.19
N ASP A 60 -8.41 9.94 26.01
CA ASP A 60 -8.99 9.06 27.02
C ASP A 60 -7.87 8.27 27.76
N PRO A 61 -7.93 8.10 29.09
CA PRO A 61 -6.90 7.40 29.86
C PRO A 61 -6.63 5.94 29.44
N LEU A 62 -7.62 5.30 28.79
CA LEU A 62 -7.55 3.92 28.30
C LEU A 62 -7.10 3.84 26.84
N THR A 63 -6.42 4.86 26.33
CA THR A 63 -6.01 4.93 24.93
C THR A 63 -4.53 5.27 24.75
N ILE A 64 -3.94 4.69 23.71
CA ILE A 64 -2.58 5.00 23.24
C ILE A 64 -2.68 5.36 21.77
N ILE A 65 -2.16 6.53 21.41
CA ILE A 65 -1.95 6.91 20.01
C ILE A 65 -0.62 6.30 19.56
N VAL A 66 -0.63 5.64 18.41
CA VAL A 66 0.55 5.08 17.77
C VAL A 66 0.76 5.72 16.41
N ARG A 67 2.01 6.02 16.06
CA ARG A 67 2.40 6.47 14.72
C ARG A 67 3.51 5.60 14.16
N TYR A 68 3.32 5.14 12.94
CA TYR A 68 4.24 4.21 12.28
C TYR A 68 4.18 4.34 10.75
N SER A 69 5.18 3.80 10.07
CA SER A 69 5.13 3.55 8.63
C SER A 69 4.36 2.26 8.35
N VAL A 70 3.43 2.28 7.41
CA VAL A 70 2.67 1.08 6.96
C VAL A 70 3.57 0.01 6.31
N LEU A 71 4.82 0.37 5.98
CA LEU A 71 5.83 -0.57 5.51
C LEU A 71 6.48 -1.36 6.64
N ASP A 72 6.50 -0.81 7.85
CA ASP A 72 7.14 -1.42 9.03
C ASP A 72 6.11 -2.11 9.93
N TYR A 73 4.92 -1.53 10.08
CA TYR A 73 3.86 -1.99 11.00
C TYR A 73 2.46 -1.84 10.39
N SER A 74 1.49 -2.59 10.91
CA SER A 74 0.06 -2.37 10.70
C SER A 74 -0.67 -2.30 12.04
N LEU A 75 -1.84 -1.66 12.08
CA LEU A 75 -2.64 -1.63 13.32
C LEU A 75 -3.03 -3.05 13.77
N GLU A 76 -3.36 -3.90 12.81
CA GLU A 76 -3.76 -5.28 13.05
C GLU A 76 -2.66 -6.06 13.78
N ALA A 77 -1.44 -6.05 13.25
CA ALA A 77 -0.32 -6.76 13.83
C ALA A 77 0.05 -6.24 15.24
N LEU A 78 -0.03 -4.92 15.45
CA LEU A 78 0.21 -4.32 16.77
C LEU A 78 -0.86 -4.76 17.78
N GLU A 79 -2.13 -4.74 17.40
CA GLU A 79 -3.22 -5.15 18.29
C GLU A 79 -3.25 -6.67 18.53
N GLU A 80 -2.91 -7.50 17.55
CA GLU A 80 -2.74 -8.95 17.72
C GLU A 80 -1.61 -9.25 18.70
N ALA A 81 -0.43 -8.66 18.52
CA ALA A 81 0.68 -8.84 19.46
C ALA A 81 0.32 -8.41 20.89
N LEU A 82 -0.47 -7.35 21.04
CA LEU A 82 -1.00 -6.95 22.35
C LEU A 82 -1.99 -7.98 22.92
N ARG A 83 -2.91 -8.51 22.11
CA ARG A 83 -3.84 -9.56 22.56
C ARG A 83 -3.10 -10.82 22.97
N ASP A 84 -2.11 -11.25 22.19
CA ASP A 84 -1.27 -12.43 22.46
C ASP A 84 -0.45 -12.26 23.74
N ALA A 85 -0.03 -11.02 24.04
CA ALA A 85 0.60 -10.67 25.31
C ALA A 85 -0.37 -10.53 26.50
N GLY A 86 -1.67 -10.79 26.30
CA GLY A 86 -2.69 -10.80 27.35
C GLY A 86 -3.39 -9.46 27.61
N PHE A 87 -3.19 -8.46 26.76
CA PHE A 87 -3.88 -7.17 26.89
C PHE A 87 -5.34 -7.26 26.42
N ALA A 88 -6.24 -6.62 27.17
CA ALA A 88 -7.67 -6.62 26.86
C ALA A 88 -8.04 -5.33 26.10
N LEU A 89 -8.16 -5.44 24.78
CA LEU A 89 -8.54 -4.33 23.91
C LEU A 89 -10.07 -4.13 23.88
N GLU A 90 -10.51 -2.89 23.66
CA GLU A 90 -11.92 -2.54 23.42
C GLU A 90 -12.47 -3.43 22.28
N ASN A 91 -13.71 -3.92 22.38
CA ASN A 91 -14.25 -4.89 21.43
C ASN A 91 -15.74 -4.70 21.11
N SER A 92 -16.24 -3.47 21.25
CA SER A 92 -17.58 -3.08 20.83
C SER A 92 -17.76 -3.28 19.32
N LEU A 93 -19.00 -3.45 18.87
CA LEU A 93 -19.30 -3.64 17.45
C LEU A 93 -18.78 -2.49 16.60
N TYR A 94 -18.95 -1.25 17.07
CA TYR A 94 -18.46 -0.06 16.39
C TYR A 94 -16.94 -0.09 16.18
N VAL A 95 -16.17 -0.38 17.23
CA VAL A 95 -14.70 -0.45 17.13
C VAL A 95 -14.25 -1.62 16.25
N LYS A 96 -14.93 -2.76 16.28
CA LYS A 96 -14.65 -3.88 15.35
C LYS A 96 -14.81 -3.46 13.89
N LEU A 97 -15.88 -2.71 13.56
CA LEU A 97 -16.10 -2.24 12.19
C LEU A 97 -15.02 -1.24 11.75
N VAL A 98 -14.68 -0.28 12.61
CA VAL A 98 -13.60 0.68 12.34
C VAL A 98 -12.27 -0.05 12.12
N ARG A 99 -11.94 -1.03 12.98
CA ARG A 99 -10.75 -1.88 12.83
C ARG A 99 -10.74 -2.62 11.50
N ALA A 100 -11.83 -3.28 11.13
CA ALA A 100 -11.90 -4.03 9.87
C ALA A 100 -11.59 -3.14 8.65
N ILE A 101 -12.11 -1.92 8.62
CA ILE A 101 -11.82 -0.94 7.55
C ILE A 101 -10.35 -0.55 7.56
N VAL A 102 -9.79 -0.25 8.74
CA VAL A 102 -8.39 0.14 8.89
C VAL A 102 -7.45 -0.99 8.45
N TYR A 103 -7.68 -2.21 8.93
CA TYR A 103 -6.86 -3.39 8.62
C TYR A 103 -6.85 -3.66 7.13
N PHE A 104 -8.04 -3.74 6.53
CA PHE A 104 -8.16 -3.94 5.10
C PHE A 104 -7.46 -2.84 4.29
N SER A 105 -7.63 -1.58 4.69
CA SER A 105 -7.04 -0.44 3.97
C SER A 105 -5.52 -0.43 4.06
N GLU A 106 -4.96 -0.69 5.24
CA GLU A 106 -3.51 -0.73 5.47
C GLU A 106 -2.87 -1.94 4.78
N GLU A 107 -3.49 -3.11 4.86
CA GLU A 107 -3.00 -4.30 4.16
C GLU A 107 -3.03 -4.11 2.65
N THR A 108 -4.13 -3.54 2.11
CA THR A 108 -4.22 -3.22 0.68
C THR A 108 -3.18 -2.20 0.25
N GLN A 109 -2.97 -1.15 1.07
CA GLN A 109 -1.95 -0.14 0.78
C GLN A 109 -0.55 -0.77 0.77
N ARG A 110 -0.22 -1.57 1.79
CA ARG A 110 1.07 -2.25 1.91
C ARG A 110 1.28 -3.21 0.73
N HIS A 111 0.27 -3.99 0.37
CA HIS A 111 0.33 -4.87 -0.80
C HIS A 111 0.60 -4.09 -2.09
N ASN A 112 -0.07 -2.95 -2.29
CA ASN A 112 0.13 -2.11 -3.48
C ASN A 112 1.51 -1.45 -3.50
N LEU A 113 2.05 -1.04 -2.35
CA LEU A 113 3.38 -0.44 -2.24
C LEU A 113 4.50 -1.47 -2.49
N LEU A 114 4.30 -2.72 -2.07
CA LEU A 114 5.26 -3.81 -2.27
C LEU A 114 5.10 -4.51 -3.63
N SER A 115 3.96 -4.29 -4.31
CA SER A 115 3.71 -4.88 -5.62
C SER A 115 4.57 -4.19 -6.68
N PRO A 116 5.28 -4.96 -7.53
CA PRO A 116 6.02 -4.38 -8.64
C PRO A 116 5.07 -3.65 -9.59
N GLU A 117 5.45 -2.46 -10.06
CA GLU A 117 4.69 -1.70 -11.05
C GLU A 117 4.38 -2.59 -12.26
N ARG A 118 3.10 -2.91 -12.48
CA ARG A 118 2.70 -3.63 -13.69
C ARG A 118 3.13 -2.80 -14.90
N LEU A 119 3.83 -3.45 -15.84
CA LEU A 119 4.21 -2.93 -17.15
C LEU A 119 2.97 -2.66 -18.05
N ILE A 120 1.99 -1.91 -17.56
CA ILE A 120 0.77 -1.55 -18.29
C ILE A 120 1.12 -0.57 -19.43
N LYS A 121 2.18 0.23 -19.27
CA LYS A 121 2.61 1.19 -20.30
C LYS A 121 3.50 0.63 -21.40
N GLN A 122 4.08 -0.58 -21.26
CA GLN A 122 4.87 -1.18 -22.35
C GLN A 122 4.05 -2.05 -23.31
N SER A 123 2.80 -2.40 -23.00
CA SER A 123 1.91 -3.01 -24.00
C SER A 123 1.51 -2.02 -25.11
N ASN A 124 1.55 -0.71 -24.85
CA ASN A 124 1.30 0.29 -25.87
C ASN A 124 2.35 0.27 -26.97
N GLU A 125 3.59 -0.14 -26.71
CA GLU A 125 4.61 -0.25 -27.77
C GLU A 125 4.18 -1.26 -28.84
N VAL A 126 3.54 -2.36 -28.43
CA VAL A 126 2.99 -3.36 -29.37
C VAL A 126 1.83 -2.78 -30.17
N TYR A 127 0.93 -2.01 -29.55
CA TYR A 127 -0.16 -1.34 -30.25
C TYR A 127 0.33 -0.21 -31.17
N VAL A 128 1.35 0.55 -30.75
CA VAL A 128 1.99 1.60 -31.54
C VAL A 128 2.71 0.98 -32.74
N GLN A 129 3.47 -0.10 -32.55
CA GLN A 129 4.10 -0.84 -33.66
C GLN A 129 3.07 -1.49 -34.59
N ALA A 130 1.98 -2.05 -34.07
CA ALA A 130 0.91 -2.62 -34.89
C ALA A 130 0.16 -1.54 -35.69
N TRP A 131 -0.03 -0.36 -35.11
CA TRP A 131 -0.57 0.81 -35.78
C TRP A 131 0.38 1.32 -36.87
N ASP A 132 1.68 1.43 -36.58
CA ASP A 132 2.69 1.94 -37.53
C ASP A 132 2.85 1.05 -38.79
N HIS A 133 2.58 -0.26 -38.67
CA HIS A 133 2.61 -1.19 -39.80
C HIS A 133 1.30 -1.24 -40.62
N GLN A 134 0.25 -0.52 -40.23
CA GLN A 134 -0.98 -0.43 -41.02
C GLN A 134 -0.87 0.77 -41.98
N MET A 135 -1.16 0.54 -43.27
CA MET A 135 -1.26 1.63 -44.24
C MET A 135 -2.48 2.50 -43.91
N HIS A 136 -2.26 3.57 -43.15
CA HIS A 136 -3.26 4.60 -42.89
C HIS A 136 -3.31 5.59 -44.06
N GLY A 137 -4.48 6.15 -44.33
CA GLY A 137 -4.70 7.05 -45.48
C GLY A 137 -3.92 8.38 -45.45
N ASP A 138 -3.15 8.66 -44.39
CA ASP A 138 -2.20 9.78 -44.33
C ASP A 138 -0.82 9.41 -44.91
N HIS A 139 -0.60 8.12 -45.18
CA HIS A 139 0.45 7.56 -46.02
C HIS A 139 -0.14 7.16 -47.39
N ASP A 140 -1.09 7.94 -47.89
CA ASP A 140 -1.60 7.79 -49.24
C ASP A 140 -0.66 8.49 -50.23
N ASP A 141 0.34 7.75 -50.71
CA ASP A 141 1.24 8.17 -51.78
C ASP A 141 0.55 8.27 -53.15
N THR A 142 -0.78 8.05 -53.23
CA THR A 142 -1.52 8.21 -54.49
C THR A 142 -1.27 9.61 -55.04
N PRO A 143 -0.61 9.70 -56.22
CA PRO A 143 -0.34 10.97 -56.88
C PRO A 143 -1.64 11.74 -57.07
N PRO A 144 -1.61 13.09 -56.99
CA PRO A 144 -2.81 13.92 -57.10
C PRO A 144 -3.69 13.54 -58.31
N ASP A 145 -3.05 13.24 -59.45
CA ASP A 145 -3.67 12.91 -60.73
C ASP A 145 -4.49 11.61 -60.72
N LEU A 146 -4.29 10.74 -59.73
CA LEU A 146 -4.97 9.44 -59.59
C LEU A 146 -6.05 9.44 -58.50
N ARG A 147 -6.19 10.54 -57.76
CA ARG A 147 -7.11 10.64 -56.61
C ARG A 147 -8.57 10.85 -57.02
N GLU A 148 -8.81 11.34 -58.25
CA GLU A 148 -10.15 11.68 -58.78
C GLU A 148 -10.87 10.52 -59.49
N TYR A 149 -10.21 9.37 -59.68
CA TYR A 149 -10.76 8.23 -60.45
C TYR A 149 -11.35 7.09 -59.59
N LYS A 150 -11.67 7.35 -58.32
CA LYS A 150 -12.34 6.37 -57.43
C LYS A 150 -13.84 6.58 -57.34
#